data_AF-A0AAW2EPA3-F1
#
_entry.id   AF-A0AAW2EPA3-F1
#
_cell.length_a   1.000
_cell.length_b   1.000
_cell.length_c   1.000
_cell.angle_alpha   90.00
_cell.angle_beta   90.00
_cell.angle_gamma   90.00
#
_symmetry.space_group_name_H-M   'P 1'
#
loop_
_entity.id
_entity.type
_entity.pdbx_description
1 polymer ?
#
loop_
_entity_poly.entity_id
_entity_poly.type
_entity_poly.pdbx_seq_one_letter_code
_entity_poly.pdbx_strand_id
1 'polypeptide(L)'
;MGPFKHTVDDGLDLRKAAFECMYTLLDSCLDRLDVFEFLNHVENGLRDHYDIKMLTYLMTARLAQLCPTAVLQRLERLVEPLKSTCTMKVKANSVKQEYEKQDELKRSALRAVAALLTIPDADKNPSLSEFVGQIKVTPELLPLFEVIQKDCSGNNVNEANAMDQS
;
A
#
# COMPACT_ATOMS: atom_id res chain seq x y z
N MET A 1 -11.75 -0.03 -34.42
CA MET A 1 -11.13 0.71 -33.31
C MET A 1 -9.62 0.64 -33.49
N GLY A 2 -8.91 1.76 -33.34
CA GLY A 2 -7.46 1.86 -33.50
C GLY A 2 -6.67 1.20 -32.34
N PRO A 3 -5.47 1.69 -31.97
CA PRO A 3 -4.54 1.02 -31.05
C PRO A 3 -5.00 0.96 -29.57
N PHE A 4 -6.26 1.25 -29.26
CA PHE A 4 -6.80 1.25 -27.91
C PHE A 4 -7.36 -0.13 -27.55
N LYS A 5 -6.90 -0.69 -26.43
CA LYS A 5 -7.48 -1.90 -25.83
C LYS A 5 -8.31 -1.49 -24.63
N HIS A 6 -9.59 -1.88 -24.64
CA HIS A 6 -10.45 -1.80 -23.48
C HIS A 6 -10.47 -3.18 -22.81
N THR A 7 -9.98 -3.26 -21.58
CA THR A 7 -10.03 -4.48 -20.78
C THR A 7 -11.37 -4.52 -20.06
N VAL A 8 -12.11 -5.63 -20.20
CA VAL A 8 -13.35 -5.88 -19.46
C VAL A 8 -13.04 -6.93 -18.39
N ASP A 9 -13.31 -6.62 -17.14
CA ASP A 9 -13.14 -7.49 -15.98
C ASP A 9 -14.46 -7.54 -15.20
N ASP A 10 -15.31 -8.49 -15.56
CA ASP A 10 -16.65 -8.66 -14.96
C ASP A 10 -16.58 -9.03 -13.47
N GLY A 11 -15.42 -9.48 -12.98
CA GLY A 11 -15.19 -9.83 -11.57
C GLY A 11 -14.70 -8.66 -10.72
N LEU A 12 -14.37 -7.51 -11.32
CA LEU A 12 -13.71 -6.41 -10.61
C LEU A 12 -14.56 -5.87 -9.45
N ASP A 13 -15.86 -5.63 -9.67
CA ASP A 13 -16.73 -5.08 -8.64
C ASP A 13 -16.87 -6.02 -7.43
N LEU A 14 -16.94 -7.33 -7.70
CA LEU A 14 -16.98 -8.33 -6.63
C LEU A 14 -15.66 -8.36 -5.86
N ARG A 15 -14.51 -8.27 -6.54
CA ARG A 15 -13.21 -8.20 -5.85
C ARG A 15 -13.09 -6.93 -5.01
N LYS A 16 -13.52 -5.77 -5.54
CA LYS A 16 -13.55 -4.51 -4.76
C LYS A 16 -14.36 -4.66 -3.49
N ALA A 17 -15.59 -5.16 -3.59
CA ALA A 17 -16.44 -5.41 -2.44
C ALA A 17 -15.79 -6.36 -1.41
N ALA A 18 -15.12 -7.42 -1.87
CA ALA A 18 -14.41 -8.33 -0.98
C ALA A 18 -13.27 -7.63 -0.20
N PHE A 19 -12.47 -6.79 -0.85
CA PHE A 19 -11.41 -6.03 -0.18
C PHE A 19 -11.96 -4.94 0.76
N GLU A 20 -13.09 -4.31 0.42
CA GLU A 20 -13.79 -3.38 1.33
C GLU A 20 -14.32 -4.10 2.58
N CYS A 21 -14.86 -5.31 2.42
CA CYS A 21 -15.21 -6.16 3.56
C CYS A 21 -13.98 -6.48 4.41
N MET A 22 -12.87 -6.91 3.79
CA MET A 22 -11.62 -7.17 4.52
C MET A 22 -11.12 -5.94 5.29
N TYR A 23 -11.19 -4.75 4.68
CA TYR A 23 -10.83 -3.50 5.34
C TYR A 23 -11.70 -3.23 6.57
N THR A 24 -13.00 -3.53 6.50
CA THR A 24 -13.91 -3.38 7.65
C THR A 24 -13.61 -4.38 8.77
N LEU A 25 -13.19 -5.61 8.42
CA LEU A 25 -12.85 -6.65 9.39
C LEU A 25 -11.59 -6.31 10.22
N LEU A 26 -10.66 -5.53 9.65
CA LEU A 26 -9.46 -5.03 10.35
C LEU A 26 -9.82 -4.24 11.63
N ASP A 27 -10.95 -3.52 11.62
CA ASP A 27 -11.37 -2.66 12.73
C ASP A 27 -12.28 -3.37 13.74
N SER A 28 -13.00 -4.40 13.29
CA SER A 28 -14.12 -4.96 14.04
C SER A 28 -13.86 -6.34 14.64
N CYS A 29 -12.99 -7.16 14.05
CA CYS A 29 -12.78 -8.54 14.51
C CYS A 29 -11.46 -9.18 14.07
N LEU A 30 -10.37 -8.41 14.01
CA LEU A 30 -9.05 -8.93 13.61
C LEU A 30 -8.58 -10.10 14.49
N ASP A 31 -8.95 -10.10 15.77
CA ASP A 31 -8.65 -11.15 16.76
C ASP A 31 -9.28 -12.52 16.43
N ARG A 32 -10.27 -12.55 15.53
CA ARG A 32 -10.96 -13.79 15.09
C ARG A 32 -10.50 -14.30 13.74
N LEU A 33 -9.53 -13.64 13.12
CA LEU A 33 -9.05 -13.98 11.78
C LEU A 33 -7.73 -14.75 11.84
N ASP A 34 -7.53 -15.65 10.87
CA ASP A 34 -6.19 -16.09 10.55
C ASP A 34 -5.44 -14.93 9.86
N VAL A 35 -4.54 -14.29 10.61
CA VAL A 35 -3.78 -13.13 10.14
C VAL A 35 -2.87 -13.50 8.96
N PHE A 36 -2.35 -14.73 8.89
CA PHE A 36 -1.48 -15.12 7.78
C PHE A 36 -2.27 -15.35 6.50
N GLU A 37 -3.47 -15.92 6.59
CA GLU A 37 -4.36 -16.03 5.44
C GLU A 37 -4.86 -14.66 4.98
N PHE A 38 -5.18 -13.78 5.92
CA PHE A 38 -5.50 -12.39 5.61
C PHE A 38 -4.36 -11.69 4.87
N LEU A 39 -3.11 -11.88 5.33
CA LEU A 39 -1.92 -11.34 4.68
C LEU A 39 -1.69 -11.92 3.28
N ASN A 40 -2.05 -13.18 3.02
CA ASN A 40 -2.00 -13.76 1.66
C ASN A 40 -2.93 -12.99 0.71
N HIS A 41 -4.14 -12.66 1.15
CA HIS A 41 -5.09 -11.87 0.36
C HIS A 41 -4.64 -10.42 0.17
N VAL A 42 -4.07 -9.79 1.21
CA VAL A 42 -3.44 -8.46 1.10
C VAL A 42 -2.31 -8.48 0.06
N GLU A 43 -1.45 -9.50 0.07
CA GLU A 43 -0.39 -9.63 -0.91
C GLU A 43 -0.92 -9.67 -2.36
N ASN A 44 -2.06 -10.34 -2.58
CA ASN A 44 -2.73 -10.37 -3.87
C ASN A 44 -3.30 -9.00 -4.26
N GLY A 45 -3.93 -8.29 -3.32
CA GLY A 45 -4.52 -6.96 -3.55
C GLY A 45 -3.48 -5.91 -3.97
N LEU A 46 -2.24 -6.02 -3.50
CA LEU A 46 -1.14 -5.12 -3.88
C LEU A 46 -0.75 -5.24 -5.37
N ARG A 47 -1.16 -6.32 -6.04
CA ARG A 47 -0.90 -6.59 -7.46
C ARG A 47 -2.14 -6.42 -8.35
N ASP A 48 -3.31 -6.12 -7.78
CA ASP A 48 -4.59 -6.07 -8.50
C ASP A 48 -4.83 -4.71 -9.17
N HIS A 49 -6.07 -4.43 -9.53
CA HIS A 49 -6.54 -3.18 -10.11
C HIS A 49 -6.24 -1.97 -9.22
N TYR A 50 -6.13 -0.81 -9.85
CA TYR A 50 -5.80 0.46 -9.20
C TYR A 50 -6.63 0.72 -7.91
N ASP A 51 -7.96 0.55 -7.96
CA ASP A 51 -8.82 0.77 -6.77
C ASP A 51 -8.50 -0.19 -5.62
N ILE A 52 -8.26 -1.46 -5.94
CA ILE A 52 -7.94 -2.49 -4.95
C ILE A 52 -6.54 -2.23 -4.36
N LYS A 53 -5.55 -1.87 -5.20
CA LYS A 53 -4.22 -1.47 -4.75
C LYS A 53 -4.29 -0.32 -3.74
N MET A 54 -5.07 0.72 -4.05
CA MET A 54 -5.23 1.88 -3.17
C MET A 54 -5.73 1.49 -1.78
N LEU A 55 -6.79 0.67 -1.71
CA LEU A 55 -7.30 0.16 -0.45
C LEU A 55 -6.29 -0.77 0.26
N THR A 56 -5.58 -1.59 -0.51
CA THR A 56 -4.62 -2.54 0.04
C THR A 56 -3.37 -1.87 0.61
N TYR A 57 -2.92 -0.74 0.05
CA TYR A 57 -1.85 0.07 0.65
C TYR A 57 -2.26 0.62 2.02
N LEU A 58 -3.51 1.08 2.15
CA LEU A 58 -4.06 1.52 3.43
C LEU A 58 -4.12 0.35 4.42
N MET A 59 -4.62 -0.82 4.00
CA MET A 59 -4.62 -2.03 4.82
C MET A 59 -3.22 -2.40 5.29
N THR A 60 -2.23 -2.34 4.40
CA THR A 60 -0.81 -2.65 4.71
C THR A 60 -0.26 -1.72 5.79
N ALA A 61 -0.54 -0.41 5.69
CA ALA A 61 -0.15 0.55 6.71
C ALA A 61 -0.81 0.27 8.07
N ARG A 62 -2.10 -0.09 8.08
CA ARG A 62 -2.81 -0.45 9.33
C ARG A 62 -2.28 -1.75 9.94
N LEU A 63 -2.04 -2.78 9.13
CA LEU A 63 -1.49 -4.07 9.58
C LEU A 63 -0.10 -3.91 10.20
N ALA A 64 0.72 -2.98 9.70
CA ALA A 64 2.02 -2.67 10.30
C ALA A 64 1.90 -2.24 11.78
N GLN A 65 0.79 -1.60 12.15
CA GLN A 65 0.50 -1.18 13.53
C GLN A 65 -0.23 -2.27 14.33
N LEU A 66 -1.20 -2.94 13.71
CA LEU A 66 -2.08 -3.90 14.38
C LEU A 66 -1.43 -5.27 14.63
N CYS A 67 -0.63 -5.76 13.69
CA CYS A 67 0.02 -7.07 13.76
C CYS A 67 1.47 -7.04 13.25
N PRO A 68 2.35 -6.19 13.83
CA PRO A 68 3.71 -5.95 13.36
C PRO A 68 4.54 -7.23 13.18
N THR A 69 4.43 -8.18 14.11
CA THR A 69 5.17 -9.45 14.07
C THR A 69 4.75 -10.35 12.90
N ALA A 70 3.47 -10.38 12.54
CA ALA A 70 2.98 -11.17 11.41
C ALA A 70 3.39 -10.52 10.08
N VAL A 71 3.31 -9.19 9.99
CA VAL A 71 3.78 -8.41 8.84
C VAL A 71 5.28 -8.59 8.63
N LEU A 72 6.08 -8.51 9.70
CA LEU A 72 7.54 -8.70 9.63
C LEU A 72 7.91 -10.06 9.01
N GLN A 73 7.18 -11.13 9.36
CA GLN A 73 7.37 -12.48 8.81
C GLN A 73 6.98 -12.61 7.33
N ARG A 74 6.21 -11.67 6.78
CA ARG A 74 5.77 -11.63 5.38
C ARG A 74 6.36 -10.44 4.60
N LEU A 75 7.23 -9.66 5.23
CA LEU A 75 7.67 -8.36 4.76
C LEU A 75 8.26 -8.40 3.35
N GLU A 76 9.12 -9.38 3.06
CA GLU A 76 9.72 -9.57 1.74
C GLU A 76 8.66 -9.65 0.61
N ARG A 77 7.56 -10.37 0.86
CA ARG A 77 6.48 -10.55 -0.13
C ARG A 77 5.64 -9.30 -0.33
N LEU A 78 5.51 -8.47 0.70
CA LEU A 78 4.78 -7.19 0.65
C LEU A 78 5.60 -6.09 -0.01
N VAL A 79 6.93 -6.10 0.18
CA VAL A 79 7.84 -5.10 -0.38
C VAL A 79 7.87 -5.15 -1.90
N GLU A 80 7.87 -6.33 -2.50
CA GLU A 80 8.05 -6.44 -3.96
C GLU A 80 6.93 -5.76 -4.78
N PRO A 81 5.62 -5.95 -4.48
CA PRO A 81 4.54 -5.18 -5.11
C PRO A 81 4.65 -3.66 -4.92
N LEU A 82 5.11 -3.21 -3.75
CA LEU A 82 5.31 -1.79 -3.44
C LEU A 82 6.46 -1.21 -4.29
N LYS A 83 7.58 -1.95 -4.38
CA LYS A 83 8.73 -1.62 -5.24
C LYS A 83 8.34 -1.53 -6.70
N SER A 84 7.60 -2.52 -7.19
CA SER A 84 7.07 -2.52 -8.56
C SER A 84 6.23 -1.27 -8.84
N THR A 85 5.35 -0.90 -7.91
CA THR A 85 4.50 0.29 -8.04
C THR A 85 5.34 1.58 -8.05
N CYS A 86 6.28 1.74 -7.12
CA CYS A 86 7.10 2.96 -7.02
C CYS A 86 8.03 3.16 -8.24
N THR A 87 8.49 2.08 -8.85
CA THR A 87 9.46 2.11 -9.96
C THR A 87 8.80 2.05 -11.35
N MET A 88 7.49 1.79 -11.42
CA MET A 88 6.76 1.73 -12.70
C MET A 88 6.77 3.09 -13.41
N LYS A 89 7.18 3.06 -14.68
CA LYS A 89 7.21 4.21 -15.59
C LYS A 89 6.01 4.17 -16.53
N VAL A 90 5.24 5.25 -16.53
CA VAL A 90 4.14 5.45 -17.49
C VAL A 90 4.72 5.68 -18.89
N LYS A 91 4.07 5.12 -19.92
CA LYS A 91 4.53 5.27 -21.31
C LYS A 91 4.44 6.73 -21.75
N ALA A 92 5.43 7.23 -22.49
CA ALA A 92 5.55 8.63 -22.91
C ALA A 92 4.33 9.21 -23.65
N ASN A 93 3.52 8.36 -24.28
CA ASN A 93 2.33 8.72 -25.03
C ASN A 93 1.02 8.46 -24.26
N SER A 94 1.10 8.18 -22.96
CA SER A 94 -0.09 7.97 -22.14
C SER A 94 -0.81 9.30 -21.92
N VAL A 95 -2.12 9.22 -21.73
CA VAL A 95 -2.93 10.40 -21.40
C VAL A 95 -2.59 10.90 -19.98
N LYS A 96 -2.80 12.20 -19.72
CA LYS A 96 -2.50 12.85 -18.43
C LYS A 96 -3.05 12.08 -17.22
N GLN A 97 -4.25 11.51 -17.36
CA GLN A 97 -4.91 10.74 -16.30
C GLN A 97 -4.11 9.50 -15.86
N GLU A 98 -3.38 8.84 -16.76
CA GLU A 98 -2.56 7.68 -16.43
C GLU A 98 -1.31 8.08 -15.62
N TYR A 99 -0.75 9.26 -15.91
CA TYR A 99 0.31 9.84 -15.10
C TYR A 99 -0.19 10.18 -13.70
N GLU A 100 -1.34 10.84 -13.59
CA GLU A 100 -1.94 11.21 -12.31
C GLU A 100 -2.25 9.98 -11.45
N LYS A 101 -2.85 8.92 -12.03
CA LYS A 101 -3.08 7.65 -11.33
C LYS A 101 -1.80 7.02 -10.82
N GLN A 102 -0.76 6.99 -11.64
CA GLN A 102 0.52 6.40 -11.22
C GLN A 102 1.19 7.22 -10.11
N ASP A 103 1.11 8.54 -10.20
CA ASP A 103 1.63 9.45 -9.18
C ASP A 103 0.92 9.26 -7.82
N GLU A 104 -0.38 9.05 -7.86
CA GLU A 104 -1.18 8.74 -6.66
C GLU A 104 -0.82 7.36 -6.08
N LEU A 105 -0.73 6.33 -6.92
CA LEU A 105 -0.28 4.99 -6.50
C LEU A 105 1.10 5.05 -5.84
N LYS A 106 2.05 5.78 -6.44
CA LYS A 106 3.39 5.99 -5.85
C LYS A 106 3.30 6.59 -4.45
N ARG A 107 2.53 7.67 -4.26
CA ARG A 107 2.38 8.31 -2.94
C ARG A 107 1.74 7.38 -1.92
N SER A 108 0.69 6.64 -2.32
CA SER A 108 0.01 5.70 -1.43
C SER A 108 0.91 4.51 -1.05
N ALA A 109 1.65 3.94 -2.01
CA ALA A 109 2.63 2.90 -1.76
C ALA A 109 3.76 3.38 -0.83
N LEU A 110 4.27 4.61 -1.00
CA LEU A 110 5.29 5.19 -0.12
C LEU A 110 4.79 5.38 1.32
N ARG A 111 3.49 5.69 1.52
CA ARG A 111 2.89 5.71 2.88
C ARG A 111 2.87 4.32 3.51
N ALA A 112 2.54 3.29 2.74
CA ALA A 112 2.61 1.91 3.21
C ALA A 112 4.06 1.54 3.58
N VAL A 113 5.05 1.90 2.76
CA VAL A 113 6.48 1.68 3.06
C VAL A 113 6.90 2.41 4.35
N ALA A 114 6.48 3.66 4.53
CA ALA A 114 6.78 4.43 5.74
C ALA A 114 6.19 3.76 6.99
N ALA A 115 4.97 3.24 6.91
CA ALA A 115 4.36 2.47 7.98
C ALA A 115 5.08 1.14 8.25
N LEU A 116 5.54 0.44 7.22
CA LEU A 116 6.33 -0.80 7.40
C LEU A 116 7.65 -0.55 8.14
N LEU A 117 8.26 0.63 7.94
CA LEU A 117 9.50 1.02 8.63
C LEU A 117 9.31 1.34 10.12
N THR A 118 8.08 1.51 10.60
CA THR A 118 7.83 1.71 12.04
C THR A 118 7.83 0.38 12.81
N ILE A 119 7.76 -0.75 12.10
CA ILE A 119 7.82 -2.08 12.71
C ILE A 119 9.22 -2.32 13.27
N PRO A 120 9.37 -2.71 14.55
CA PRO A 120 10.66 -3.09 15.11
C PRO A 120 11.35 -4.18 14.28
N ASP A 121 12.66 -4.05 14.05
CA ASP A 121 13.49 -4.94 13.24
C ASP A 121 13.20 -4.98 11.73
N ALA A 122 12.29 -4.15 11.21
CA ALA A 122 12.01 -4.10 9.78
C ALA A 122 13.21 -3.62 8.95
N ASP A 123 14.08 -2.77 9.52
CA ASP A 123 15.33 -2.31 8.93
C ASP A 123 16.37 -3.43 8.75
N LYS A 124 16.23 -4.55 9.47
CA LYS A 124 17.08 -5.73 9.28
C LYS A 124 16.63 -6.59 8.10
N ASN A 125 15.42 -6.38 7.57
CA ASN A 125 14.96 -7.10 6.39
C ASN A 125 15.68 -6.59 5.13
N PRO A 126 16.45 -7.45 4.41
CA PRO A 126 17.24 -7.02 3.27
C PRO A 126 16.42 -6.37 2.15
N SER A 127 15.25 -6.93 1.86
CA SER A 127 14.38 -6.45 0.76
C SER A 127 13.84 -5.06 1.04
N LEU A 128 13.36 -4.79 2.27
CA LEU A 128 12.91 -3.46 2.64
C LEU A 128 14.07 -2.46 2.65
N SER A 129 15.21 -2.82 3.23
CA SER A 129 16.38 -1.93 3.32
C SER A 129 16.98 -1.58 1.96
N GLU A 130 17.08 -2.54 1.05
CA GLU A 130 17.47 -2.29 -0.34
C GLU A 130 16.48 -1.33 -1.02
N PHE A 131 15.18 -1.58 -0.86
CA PHE A 131 14.16 -0.75 -1.50
C PHE A 131 14.16 0.68 -0.95
N VAL A 132 14.33 0.87 0.35
CA VAL A 132 14.49 2.21 0.95
C VAL A 132 15.76 2.89 0.47
N GLY A 133 16.86 2.16 0.33
CA GLY A 133 18.08 2.65 -0.32
C GLY A 133 17.81 3.16 -1.74
N GLN A 134 17.05 2.39 -2.52
CA GLN A 134 16.65 2.77 -3.88
C GLN A 134 15.77 4.03 -3.90
N ILE A 135 14.80 4.14 -2.99
CA ILE A 135 13.95 5.34 -2.85
C ILE A 135 14.82 6.58 -2.62
N LYS A 136 15.79 6.49 -1.73
CA LYS A 136 16.67 7.62 -1.36
C LYS A 136 17.57 8.09 -2.49
N VAL A 137 17.97 7.22 -3.41
CA VAL A 137 18.78 7.60 -4.59
C VAL A 137 17.94 7.96 -5.81
N THR A 138 16.62 7.82 -5.75
CA THR A 138 15.71 8.15 -6.86
C THR A 138 15.20 9.58 -6.70
N PRO A 139 15.58 10.53 -7.58
CA PRO A 139 15.26 11.96 -7.41
C PRO A 139 13.77 12.28 -7.35
N GLU A 140 12.94 11.47 -7.99
CA GLU A 140 11.48 11.63 -7.99
C GLU A 140 10.82 11.08 -6.71
N LEU A 141 11.39 10.06 -6.08
CA LEU A 141 10.78 9.36 -4.94
C LEU A 141 11.23 9.94 -3.59
N LEU A 142 12.50 10.34 -3.48
CA LEU A 142 13.05 10.91 -2.25
C LEU A 142 12.21 12.08 -1.70
N PRO A 143 11.89 13.15 -2.44
CA PRO A 143 11.16 14.29 -1.89
C PRO A 143 9.73 13.90 -1.44
N LEU A 144 9.08 12.99 -2.17
CA LEU A 144 7.76 12.47 -1.78
C LEU A 144 7.84 11.68 -0.47
N PHE A 145 8.88 10.85 -0.34
CA PHE A 145 9.08 10.02 0.83
C PHE A 145 9.43 10.84 2.07
N GLU A 146 10.25 11.88 1.94
CA GLU A 146 10.58 12.79 3.05
C GLU A 146 9.36 13.54 3.58
N VAL A 147 8.46 14.00 2.69
CA VAL A 147 7.19 14.63 3.10
C VAL A 147 6.34 13.64 3.89
N ILE A 148 6.17 12.42 3.36
CA ILE A 148 5.37 11.37 4.02
C ILE A 148 5.94 11.01 5.40
N GLN A 149 7.27 10.87 5.53
CA GLN A 149 7.89 10.57 6.81
C GLN A 149 7.67 11.67 7.86
N LYS A 150 7.63 12.94 7.44
CA LYS A 150 7.28 14.06 8.34
C LYS A 150 5.83 13.99 8.77
N ASP A 151 4.91 13.71 7.85
CA ASP A 151 3.46 13.61 8.14
C ASP A 151 3.16 12.45 9.10
N CYS A 152 3.78 11.27 8.89
CA CYS A 152 3.62 10.12 9.77
C CYS A 152 4.18 10.35 11.19
N SER A 153 5.20 11.22 11.32
CA SER A 153 5.73 11.60 12.63
C SER A 153 4.81 12.55 13.40
N GLY A 154 3.87 13.23 12.70
CA GLY A 154 2.91 14.17 13.29
C GLY A 154 1.51 13.60 13.54
N ASN A 155 1.07 12.57 12.80
CA ASN A 155 -0.33 12.11 12.79
C ASN A 155 -0.71 11.06 13.85
N ASN A 156 0.23 10.55 14.66
CA ASN A 156 -0.06 9.51 15.68
C ASN A 156 -0.98 9.97 16.85
N VAL A 157 -1.51 11.20 16.84
CA VAL A 157 -2.34 11.74 17.94
C VAL A 157 -3.79 12.05 17.55
N ASN A 158 -4.13 12.23 16.26
CA ASN A 158 -5.39 12.92 15.92
C ASN A 158 -6.50 12.10 15.22
N GLU A 159 -6.24 10.92 14.64
CA GLU A 159 -7.31 10.18 13.93
C GLU A 159 -8.17 9.30 14.86
N ALA A 160 -7.70 8.98 16.06
CA ALA A 160 -8.49 8.19 17.03
C ALA A 160 -9.64 8.98 17.70
N ASN A 161 -9.64 10.31 17.62
CA ASN A 161 -10.60 11.17 18.33
C ASN A 161 -11.69 11.79 17.44
N ALA A 162 -11.79 11.43 16.16
CA ALA A 162 -12.69 12.10 15.22
C ALA A 162 -14.01 11.35 14.91
N MET A 163 -14.29 10.20 15.53
CA MET A 163 -15.51 9.42 15.28
C MET A 163 -16.41 9.18 16.51
N ASP A 164 -16.20 9.91 17.60
CA ASP A 164 -17.16 9.97 18.72
C ASP A 164 -17.83 11.33 18.77
N GLN A 165 -18.62 11.64 17.73
CA GLN A 165 -19.64 12.70 17.74
C GLN A 165 -20.46 12.65 16.44
N SER A 166 -21.47 11.79 16.40
CA SER A 166 -22.73 11.96 15.65
C SER A 166 -23.76 10.94 16.13
#